data_AF-A0A0C2T6K7-F1
#
_entry.id   AF-A0A0C2T6K7-F1
#
_cell.length_a   1.000
_cell.length_b   1.000
_cell.length_c   1.000
_cell.angle_alpha   90.00
_cell.angle_beta   90.00
_cell.angle_gamma   90.00
#
_symmetry.space_group_name_H-M   'P 1'
#
loop_
_entity.id
_entity.type
_entity.pdbx_description
1 polymer ?
#
loop_
_entity_poly.entity_id
_entity_poly.type
_entity_poly.pdbx_seq_one_letter_code
_entity_poly.pdbx_strand_id
1 'polypeptide(L)'
;MSTSLLTCSQLRLSVRPEKILTRSYAAARGEAAGDPKKEIIRKTLYPSNIRNTATPTGTWRPDVGRALQHAIPSVQAHDTIERAWLLHKRHVRKQREAELARKFECMRKAMEELERVDKTLYMGANKEEDPRARSTAEVKLSRSLKTSEVRTLEARIRGLFPRELRIPTDTPSKSGWNYDWKPFPRPL
;
A
#
# COMPACT_ATOMS: atom_id res chain seq x y z
N MET A 1 -46.38 -21.04 -20.94
CA MET A 1 -46.34 -20.30 -22.23
C MET A 1 -46.16 -18.83 -21.92
N SER A 2 -45.05 -18.26 -22.42
CA SER A 2 -44.77 -16.83 -22.65
C SER A 2 -43.41 -16.43 -22.12
N THR A 3 -42.43 -16.64 -22.99
CA THR A 3 -41.04 -16.18 -22.93
C THR A 3 -40.98 -14.72 -23.35
N SER A 4 -40.67 -13.83 -22.41
CA SER A 4 -40.42 -12.41 -22.70
C SER A 4 -38.98 -12.24 -23.19
N LEU A 5 -38.82 -12.04 -24.50
CA LEU A 5 -37.55 -11.75 -25.15
C LEU A 5 -37.08 -10.35 -24.75
N LEU A 6 -36.06 -10.29 -23.88
CA LEU A 6 -35.31 -9.05 -23.65
C LEU A 6 -34.45 -8.78 -24.87
N THR A 7 -34.90 -7.85 -25.70
CA THR A 7 -34.13 -7.25 -26.79
C THR A 7 -32.92 -6.52 -26.20
N CYS A 8 -31.76 -7.18 -26.26
CA CYS A 8 -30.49 -6.52 -26.00
C CYS A 8 -30.21 -5.59 -27.19
N SER A 9 -30.55 -4.31 -27.04
CA SER A 9 -30.14 -3.29 -27.98
C SER A 9 -28.61 -3.27 -28.00
N GLN A 10 -28.05 -3.68 -29.13
CA GLN A 10 -26.63 -3.47 -29.42
C GLN A 10 -26.42 -1.97 -29.52
N LEU A 11 -26.13 -1.31 -28.40
CA LEU A 11 -25.40 -0.06 -28.41
C LEU A 11 -24.01 -0.39 -28.94
N ARG A 12 -23.87 -0.41 -30.28
CA ARG A 12 -22.59 -0.21 -30.92
C ARG A 12 -22.12 1.16 -30.45
N LEU A 13 -21.31 1.17 -29.40
CA LEU A 13 -20.46 2.30 -29.08
C LEU A 13 -19.53 2.46 -30.28
N SER A 14 -19.99 3.20 -31.30
CA SER A 14 -19.10 3.76 -32.29
C SER A 14 -18.23 4.74 -31.50
N VAL A 15 -17.09 4.27 -31.03
CA VAL A 15 -16.02 5.14 -30.59
C VAL A 15 -15.52 5.84 -31.86
N ARG A 16 -16.29 6.85 -32.32
CA ARG A 16 -15.75 7.84 -33.22
C ARG A 16 -14.56 8.42 -32.46
N PRO A 17 -13.34 8.39 -33.02
CA PRO A 17 -12.29 9.20 -32.46
C PRO A 17 -12.73 10.64 -32.70
N GLU A 18 -13.41 11.24 -31.71
CA GLU A 18 -13.48 12.68 -31.64
C GLU A 18 -12.03 13.15 -31.72
N LYS A 19 -11.75 13.97 -32.73
CA LYS A 19 -10.49 14.67 -32.86
C LYS A 19 -10.41 15.57 -31.64
N ILE A 20 -9.87 15.04 -30.53
CA ILE A 20 -9.51 15.84 -29.37
C ILE A 20 -8.60 16.91 -29.96
N LEU A 21 -9.10 18.14 -30.00
CA LEU A 21 -8.34 19.30 -30.40
C LEU A 21 -7.08 19.27 -29.54
N THR A 22 -5.96 18.91 -30.16
CA THR A 22 -4.65 19.07 -29.56
C THR A 22 -4.54 20.56 -29.29
N ARG A 23 -4.78 20.97 -28.03
CA ARG A 23 -4.39 22.28 -27.55
C ARG A 23 -2.88 22.33 -27.69
N SER A 24 -2.41 22.85 -28.82
CA SER A 24 -1.03 23.25 -29.04
C SER A 24 -0.81 24.49 -28.18
N TYR A 25 -0.60 24.31 -26.87
CA TYR A 25 -0.01 25.38 -26.07
C TYR A 25 1.41 25.58 -26.62
N ALA A 26 1.62 26.78 -27.16
CA ALA A 26 2.87 27.28 -27.72
C ALA A 26 3.45 26.47 -28.90
N ALA A 27 3.28 26.99 -30.12
CA ALA A 27 4.25 26.73 -31.18
C ALA A 27 5.61 27.25 -30.70
N ALA A 28 6.50 26.34 -30.28
CA ALA A 28 7.86 26.68 -29.94
C ALA A 28 8.56 27.15 -31.23
N ARG A 29 8.86 28.45 -31.28
CA ARG A 29 9.89 28.99 -32.17
C ARG A 29 11.11 28.10 -32.09
N GLY A 30 11.73 27.80 -33.23
CA GLY A 30 12.85 26.87 -33.35
C GLY A 30 13.87 26.99 -32.23
N GLU A 31 13.76 26.12 -31.23
CA GLU A 31 14.76 25.92 -30.20
C GLU A 31 15.78 24.91 -30.73
N ALA A 32 17.04 25.30 -30.69
CA ALA A 32 18.18 24.43 -30.96
C ALA A 32 18.01 23.12 -30.18
N ALA A 33 18.25 21.98 -30.88
CA ALA A 33 18.12 20.61 -30.39
C ALA A 33 18.14 20.49 -28.86
N GLY A 34 16.94 20.47 -28.24
CA GLY A 34 16.81 20.35 -26.80
C GLY A 34 17.46 19.06 -26.30
N ASP A 35 17.98 19.10 -25.07
CA ASP A 35 18.67 17.97 -24.42
C ASP A 35 17.88 16.66 -24.63
N PRO A 36 18.48 15.61 -25.25
CA PRO A 36 17.79 14.36 -25.56
C PRO A 36 17.22 13.69 -24.31
N LYS A 37 17.81 13.91 -23.13
CA LYS A 37 17.28 13.41 -21.85
C LYS A 37 15.95 14.07 -21.49
N LYS A 38 15.81 15.38 -21.70
CA LYS A 38 14.55 16.10 -21.47
C LYS A 38 13.47 15.64 -22.45
N GLU A 39 13.84 15.36 -23.70
CA GLU A 39 12.92 14.78 -24.69
C GLU A 39 12.48 13.37 -24.31
N ILE A 40 13.39 12.51 -23.84
CA ILE A 40 13.05 11.17 -23.38
C ILE A 40 12.11 11.24 -22.17
N ILE A 41 12.41 12.10 -21.18
CA ILE A 41 11.55 12.31 -20.01
C ILE A 41 10.17 12.83 -20.43
N ARG A 42 10.11 13.78 -21.37
CA ARG A 42 8.84 14.29 -21.90
C ARG A 42 8.04 13.19 -22.59
N LYS A 43 8.69 12.38 -23.43
CA LYS A 43 8.07 11.26 -24.16
C LYS A 43 7.61 10.13 -23.24
N THR A 44 8.30 9.89 -22.12
CA THR A 44 7.89 8.88 -21.13
C THR A 44 6.74 9.38 -20.27
N LEU A 45 6.80 10.61 -19.75
CA LEU A 45 5.74 11.17 -18.91
C LEU A 45 4.47 11.49 -19.71
N TYR A 46 4.63 11.99 -20.93
CA TYR A 46 3.54 12.38 -21.84
C TYR A 46 3.67 11.61 -23.16
N PRO A 47 3.34 10.31 -23.15
CA PRO A 47 3.34 9.51 -24.37
C PRO A 47 2.43 10.16 -25.42
N SER A 48 2.87 10.16 -26.67
CA SER A 48 2.08 10.71 -27.77
C SER A 48 0.73 9.99 -27.86
N ASN A 49 -0.37 10.74 -27.98
CA ASN A 49 -1.71 10.18 -28.13
C ASN A 49 -1.96 9.63 -29.57
N ILE A 50 -0.89 9.44 -30.34
CA ILE A 50 -0.91 8.93 -31.71
C ILE A 50 -0.96 7.41 -31.61
N ARG A 51 -2.10 6.83 -31.98
CA ARG A 51 -2.43 5.40 -31.85
C ARG A 51 -1.71 4.48 -32.84
N ASN A 52 -0.61 4.93 -33.45
CA ASN A 52 0.07 4.19 -34.51
C ASN A 52 1.25 3.35 -34.00
N THR A 53 1.80 3.68 -32.83
CA THR A 53 2.94 2.97 -32.22
C THR A 53 2.67 2.67 -30.75
N ALA A 54 3.25 1.58 -30.24
CA ALA A 54 3.13 1.24 -28.82
C ALA A 54 3.86 2.31 -27.98
N THR A 55 3.15 2.91 -27.03
CA THR A 55 3.75 3.91 -26.15
C THR A 55 4.50 3.23 -25.00
N PRO A 56 5.71 3.71 -24.62
CA PRO A 56 6.52 3.07 -23.58
C PRO A 56 5.84 3.09 -22.21
N THR A 57 5.00 4.09 -21.96
CA THR A 57 4.23 4.27 -20.72
C THR A 57 2.85 3.59 -20.74
N GLY A 58 2.51 2.86 -21.81
CA GLY A 58 1.36 1.95 -21.83
C GLY A 58 -0.02 2.58 -22.05
N THR A 59 -0.12 3.87 -22.41
CA THR A 59 -1.40 4.53 -22.75
C THR A 59 -2.06 3.98 -24.01
N TRP A 60 -1.28 3.48 -24.97
CA TRP A 60 -1.80 2.78 -26.14
C TRP A 60 -0.95 1.55 -26.42
N ARG A 61 -1.56 0.38 -26.29
CA ARG A 61 -0.96 -0.92 -26.60
C ARG A 61 -1.88 -1.69 -27.55
N PRO A 62 -1.48 -1.91 -28.81
CA PRO A 62 -2.34 -2.60 -29.79
C PRO A 62 -2.60 -4.06 -29.40
N ASP A 63 -1.71 -4.67 -28.61
CA ASP A 63 -1.80 -6.07 -28.22
C ASP A 63 -2.71 -6.31 -27.01
N VAL A 64 -3.14 -5.26 -26.30
CA VAL A 64 -3.99 -5.41 -25.10
C VAL A 64 -5.32 -6.09 -25.43
N GLY A 65 -5.95 -5.73 -26.56
CA GLY A 65 -7.18 -6.39 -26.98
C GLY A 65 -7.00 -7.90 -27.22
N ARG A 66 -5.91 -8.28 -27.91
CA ARG A 66 -5.58 -9.70 -28.16
C ARG A 66 -5.20 -10.42 -26.86
N ALA A 67 -4.43 -9.78 -26.00
CA ALA A 67 -4.02 -10.33 -24.71
C ALA A 67 -5.22 -10.54 -23.77
N LEU A 68 -6.17 -9.58 -23.74
CA LEU A 68 -7.42 -9.72 -22.98
C LEU A 68 -8.28 -10.86 -23.53
N GLN A 69 -8.42 -10.98 -24.86
CA GLN A 69 -9.12 -12.10 -25.48
C GLN A 69 -8.47 -13.46 -25.19
N HIS A 70 -7.15 -13.51 -25.07
CA HIS A 70 -6.43 -14.73 -24.70
C HIS A 70 -6.58 -15.08 -23.21
N ALA A 71 -6.47 -14.07 -22.33
CA ALA A 71 -6.54 -14.26 -20.88
C ALA A 71 -7.97 -14.48 -20.37
N ILE A 72 -8.98 -13.96 -21.07
CA ILE A 72 -10.40 -14.03 -20.70
C ILE A 72 -11.11 -14.96 -21.70
N PRO A 73 -11.40 -16.21 -21.32
CA PRO A 73 -12.09 -17.16 -22.20
C PRO A 73 -13.48 -16.69 -22.62
N SER A 74 -14.21 -16.04 -21.70
CA SER A 74 -15.54 -15.46 -21.93
C SER A 74 -15.86 -14.37 -20.91
N VAL A 75 -16.81 -13.49 -21.24
CA VAL A 75 -17.29 -12.44 -20.34
C VAL A 75 -17.91 -13.06 -19.08
N GLN A 76 -18.67 -14.15 -19.24
CA GLN A 76 -19.29 -14.84 -18.11
C GLN A 76 -18.25 -15.44 -17.16
N ALA A 77 -17.14 -15.97 -17.69
CA ALA A 77 -16.04 -16.49 -16.88
C ALA A 77 -15.37 -15.36 -16.10
N HIS A 78 -15.11 -14.22 -16.74
CA HIS A 78 -14.57 -13.03 -16.09
C HIS A 78 -15.45 -12.56 -14.92
N ASP A 79 -16.74 -12.34 -15.17
CA ASP A 79 -17.69 -11.88 -14.14
C ASP A 79 -17.78 -12.86 -12.97
N THR A 80 -17.70 -14.16 -13.26
CA THR A 80 -17.77 -15.20 -12.23
C THR A 80 -16.52 -15.20 -11.36
N ILE A 81 -15.34 -15.11 -11.97
CA ILE A 81 -14.06 -14.99 -11.26
C ILE A 81 -14.06 -13.73 -10.39
N GLU A 82 -14.51 -12.60 -10.96
CA GLU A 82 -14.56 -11.33 -10.23
C GLU A 82 -15.52 -11.40 -9.03
N ARG A 83 -16.75 -11.88 -9.23
CA ARG A 83 -17.71 -12.06 -8.14
C ARG A 83 -17.16 -12.99 -7.05
N ALA A 84 -16.56 -14.11 -7.43
CA ALA A 84 -15.96 -15.05 -6.48
C ALA A 84 -14.81 -14.40 -5.69
N TRP A 85 -13.96 -13.62 -6.36
CA TRP A 85 -12.86 -12.91 -5.71
C TRP A 85 -13.34 -11.82 -4.74
N LEU A 86 -14.34 -11.03 -5.13
CA LEU A 86 -14.95 -10.03 -4.26
C LEU A 86 -15.63 -10.67 -3.05
N LEU A 87 -16.31 -11.80 -3.24
CA LEU A 87 -16.89 -12.58 -2.15
C LEU A 87 -15.80 -13.10 -1.20
N HIS A 88 -14.71 -13.66 -1.73
CA HIS A 88 -13.56 -14.11 -0.93
C HIS A 88 -12.96 -12.96 -0.11
N LYS A 89 -12.68 -11.80 -0.73
CA LYS A 89 -12.21 -10.60 -0.04
C LYS A 89 -13.15 -10.17 1.09
N ARG A 90 -14.47 -10.22 0.86
CA ARG A 90 -15.49 -9.93 1.88
C ARG A 90 -15.38 -10.89 3.06
N HIS A 91 -15.23 -12.19 2.81
CA HIS A 91 -15.06 -13.18 3.87
C HIS A 91 -13.77 -12.96 4.67
N VAL A 92 -12.64 -12.73 3.99
CA VAL A 92 -11.35 -12.45 4.65
C VAL A 92 -11.46 -11.20 5.53
N ARG A 93 -12.10 -10.13 5.06
CA ARG A 93 -12.34 -8.94 5.87
C ARG A 93 -13.18 -9.25 7.12
N LYS A 94 -14.31 -9.94 6.95
CA LYS A 94 -15.18 -10.33 8.07
C LYS A 94 -14.45 -11.19 9.11
N GLN A 95 -13.62 -12.13 8.66
CA GLN A 95 -12.81 -12.97 9.54
C GLN A 95 -11.82 -12.14 10.36
N ARG A 96 -11.10 -11.20 9.72
CA ARG A 96 -10.18 -10.29 10.41
C ARG A 96 -10.91 -9.39 11.42
N GLU A 97 -12.06 -8.83 11.04
CA GLU A 97 -12.89 -8.01 11.93
C GLU A 97 -13.38 -8.80 13.15
N ALA A 98 -13.85 -10.04 12.95
CA ALA A 98 -14.27 -10.91 14.04
C ALA A 98 -13.11 -11.27 14.98
N GLU A 99 -11.92 -11.53 14.44
CA GLU A 99 -10.72 -11.80 15.24
C GLU A 99 -10.28 -10.57 16.04
N LEU A 100 -10.30 -9.38 15.43
CA LEU A 100 -10.02 -8.11 16.11
C LEU A 100 -11.01 -7.84 17.23
N ALA A 101 -12.31 -8.04 16.99
CA ALA A 101 -13.35 -7.90 18.01
C ALA A 101 -13.12 -8.86 19.19
N ARG A 102 -12.76 -10.12 18.91
CA ARG A 102 -12.42 -11.11 19.95
C ARG A 102 -11.21 -10.66 20.77
N LYS A 103 -10.13 -10.20 20.13
CA LYS A 103 -8.92 -9.72 20.82
C LYS A 103 -9.23 -8.50 21.69
N PHE A 104 -10.02 -7.56 21.16
CA PHE A 104 -10.45 -6.38 21.90
C PHE A 104 -11.28 -6.75 23.12
N GLU A 105 -12.24 -7.67 22.98
CA GLU A 105 -13.08 -8.10 24.10
C GLU A 105 -12.28 -8.82 25.18
N CYS A 106 -11.31 -9.66 24.81
CA CYS A 106 -10.38 -10.26 25.78
C CYS A 106 -9.56 -9.20 26.51
N MET A 107 -9.05 -8.19 25.80
CA MET A 107 -8.30 -7.08 26.40
C MET A 107 -9.16 -6.25 27.36
N ARG A 108 -10.42 -5.96 26.98
CA ARG A 108 -11.39 -5.24 27.82
C ARG A 108 -11.63 -5.99 29.13
N LYS A 109 -11.92 -7.30 29.05
CA LYS A 109 -12.11 -8.16 30.23
C LYS A 109 -10.89 -8.18 31.14
N ALA A 110 -9.68 -8.30 30.56
CA ALA A 110 -8.45 -8.28 31.34
C ALA A 110 -8.24 -6.95 32.07
N MET A 111 -8.54 -5.81 31.43
CA MET A 111 -8.43 -4.49 32.06
C MET A 111 -9.49 -4.26 33.15
N GLU A 112 -10.70 -4.78 32.94
CA GLU A 112 -11.78 -4.75 33.95
C GLU A 112 -11.40 -5.53 35.21
N GLU A 113 -10.81 -6.72 35.06
CA GLU A 113 -10.30 -7.47 36.21
C GLU A 113 -9.09 -6.79 36.87
N LEU A 114 -8.18 -6.21 36.08
CA LEU A 114 -7.02 -5.48 36.61
C LEU A 114 -7.45 -4.28 37.47
N GLU A 115 -8.48 -3.55 37.04
CA GLU A 115 -9.03 -2.41 37.80
C GLU A 115 -9.57 -2.84 39.17
N ARG A 116 -10.21 -4.02 39.25
CA ARG A 116 -10.74 -4.58 40.49
C ARG A 116 -9.65 -5.04 41.44
N VAL A 117 -8.57 -5.61 40.92
CA VAL A 117 -7.47 -6.19 41.73
C VAL A 117 -6.50 -5.11 42.18
N ASP A 118 -5.97 -4.30 41.26
CA ASP A 118 -4.97 -3.27 41.56
C ASP A 118 -5.13 -2.03 40.69
N LYS A 119 -5.62 -0.97 41.33
CA LYS A 119 -5.84 0.32 40.68
C LYS A 119 -4.53 1.00 40.26
N THR A 120 -3.42 0.77 40.95
CA THR A 120 -2.14 1.40 40.60
C THR A 120 -1.58 0.84 39.29
N LEU A 121 -1.67 -0.48 39.09
CA LEU A 121 -1.28 -1.15 37.86
C LEU A 121 -2.21 -0.78 36.70
N TYR A 122 -3.51 -0.68 36.95
CA TYR A 122 -4.47 -0.20 35.97
C TYR A 122 -4.13 1.22 35.45
N MET A 123 -3.84 2.15 36.37
CA MET A 123 -3.42 3.51 36.00
C MET A 123 -2.10 3.51 35.22
N GLY A 124 -1.16 2.63 35.58
CA GLY A 124 0.11 2.47 34.86
C GLY A 124 -0.06 1.92 33.44
N ALA A 125 -0.96 0.97 33.24
CA ALA A 125 -1.26 0.38 31.94
C ALA A 125 -2.00 1.35 30.99
N ASN A 126 -2.87 2.19 31.55
CA ASN A 126 -3.61 3.22 30.80
C ASN A 126 -2.83 4.51 30.54
N LYS A 127 -1.54 4.54 30.88
CA LYS A 127 -0.69 5.70 30.61
C LYS A 127 -0.52 5.88 29.10
N GLU A 128 -0.95 7.03 28.58
CA GLU A 128 -0.72 7.38 27.18
C GLU A 128 0.78 7.65 26.95
N GLU A 129 1.35 6.97 25.96
CA GLU A 129 2.74 7.11 25.58
C GLU A 129 2.82 7.93 24.30
N ASP A 130 3.25 9.19 24.39
CA ASP A 130 3.54 10.01 23.21
C ASP A 130 4.86 9.53 22.57
N PRO A 131 4.83 8.97 21.35
CA PRO A 131 6.04 8.48 20.71
C PRO A 131 7.04 9.58 20.34
N ARG A 132 6.63 10.85 20.31
CA ARG A 132 7.53 11.97 19.97
C ARG A 132 8.27 12.51 21.18
N ALA A 133 7.70 12.36 22.37
CA ALA A 133 8.28 12.88 23.59
C ALA A 133 9.46 11.99 24.04
N ARG A 134 10.68 12.55 24.07
CA ARG A 134 11.85 11.89 24.68
C ARG A 134 11.99 12.33 26.12
N SER A 135 12.25 11.39 27.03
CA SER A 135 12.47 11.72 28.43
C SER A 135 13.79 12.50 28.60
N THR A 136 13.88 13.33 29.63
CA THR A 136 15.11 14.09 29.91
C THR A 136 16.31 13.18 30.19
N ALA A 137 16.07 12.02 30.79
CA ALA A 137 17.07 10.97 31.01
C ALA A 137 17.56 10.37 29.68
N GLU A 138 16.65 10.06 28.76
CA GLU A 138 17.02 9.56 27.42
C GLU A 138 17.79 10.59 26.61
N VAL A 139 17.43 11.87 26.71
CA VAL A 139 18.16 12.94 26.03
C VAL A 139 19.59 13.05 26.57
N LYS A 140 19.78 13.01 27.89
CA LYS A 140 21.12 13.02 28.51
C LYS A 140 21.95 11.81 28.07
N LEU A 141 21.35 10.63 28.06
CA LEU A 141 22.01 9.38 27.66
C LEU A 141 22.38 9.42 26.18
N SER A 142 21.50 9.91 25.30
CA SER A 142 21.80 10.03 23.87
C SER A 142 23.02 10.91 23.57
N ARG A 143 23.31 11.90 24.42
CA ARG A 143 24.49 12.77 24.29
C ARG A 143 25.80 12.09 24.69
N SER A 144 25.76 11.09 25.58
CA SER A 144 26.97 10.38 26.04
C SER A 144 27.34 9.17 25.18
N LEU A 145 26.39 8.64 24.41
CA LEU A 145 26.58 7.41 23.65
C LEU A 145 27.38 7.59 22.36
N LYS A 146 27.92 6.47 21.88
CA LYS A 146 28.50 6.39 20.54
C LYS A 146 27.41 6.41 19.47
N THR A 147 27.75 6.84 18.26
CA THR A 147 26.81 6.98 17.14
C THR A 147 26.02 5.69 16.83
N SER A 148 26.62 4.51 16.97
CA SER A 148 25.96 3.21 16.76
C SER A 148 24.87 2.93 17.80
N GLU A 149 25.14 3.26 19.06
CA GLU A 149 24.21 3.10 20.18
C GLU A 149 23.08 4.11 20.09
N VAL A 150 23.38 5.36 19.67
CA VAL A 150 22.35 6.37 19.38
C VAL A 150 21.38 5.87 18.31
N ARG A 151 21.88 5.31 17.20
CA ARG A 151 21.02 4.71 16.15
C ARG A 151 20.14 3.58 16.68
N THR A 152 20.65 2.79 17.63
CA THR A 152 19.89 1.69 18.25
C THR A 152 18.78 2.23 19.17
N LEU A 153 19.09 3.26 19.96
CA LEU A 153 18.10 3.96 20.78
C LEU A 153 16.98 4.56 19.90
N GLU A 154 17.35 5.21 18.80
CA GLU A 154 16.41 5.78 17.84
C GLU A 154 15.61 4.74 17.05
N ALA A 155 16.11 3.51 16.92
CA ALA A 155 15.38 2.43 16.27
C ALA A 155 14.22 1.88 17.12
N ARG A 156 14.21 2.15 18.42
CA ARG A 156 13.28 1.58 19.41
C ARG A 156 12.53 2.68 20.15
N ILE A 157 11.77 3.50 19.43
CA ILE A 157 10.98 4.58 20.02
C ILE A 157 9.78 3.98 20.77
N ARG A 158 9.52 4.42 22.01
CA ARG A 158 8.38 3.97 22.82
C ARG A 158 7.07 4.35 22.13
N GLY A 159 6.05 3.49 22.22
CA GLY A 159 4.76 3.70 21.55
C GLY A 159 4.76 3.45 20.03
N LEU A 160 5.92 3.21 19.41
CA LEU A 160 6.04 2.80 18.02
C LEU A 160 6.58 1.38 17.90
N PHE A 161 6.32 0.75 16.76
CA PHE A 161 6.93 -0.54 16.45
C PHE A 161 8.45 -0.39 16.30
N PRO A 162 9.26 -1.27 16.93
CA PRO A 162 10.69 -1.28 16.73
C PRO A 162 11.05 -1.48 15.26
N ARG A 163 12.06 -0.76 14.76
CA ARG A 163 12.51 -0.90 13.36
C ARG A 163 13.08 -2.27 13.01
N GLU A 164 13.45 -3.05 14.03
CA GLU A 164 13.90 -4.44 13.89
C GLU A 164 12.75 -5.38 13.49
N LEU A 165 11.49 -5.01 13.77
CA LEU A 165 10.31 -5.72 13.32
C LEU A 165 10.07 -5.43 11.83
N ARG A 166 10.70 -6.24 10.98
CA ARG A 166 10.65 -6.09 9.52
C ARG A 166 9.36 -6.64 8.92
N ILE A 167 8.98 -6.07 7.78
CA ILE A 167 7.91 -6.59 6.93
C ILE A 167 8.35 -7.95 6.37
N PRO A 168 7.49 -8.98 6.33
CA PRO A 168 7.79 -10.26 5.70
C PRO A 168 8.25 -10.09 4.25
N THR A 169 9.28 -10.84 3.86
CA THR A 169 9.80 -10.90 2.49
C THR A 169 9.43 -12.24 1.84
N ASP A 170 9.35 -12.27 0.51
CA ASP A 170 8.97 -13.48 -0.23
C ASP A 170 9.93 -14.66 0.03
N THR A 171 11.23 -14.39 0.14
CA THR A 171 12.25 -15.36 0.53
C THR A 171 12.93 -14.95 1.83
N PRO A 172 13.29 -15.89 2.71
CA PRO A 172 14.01 -15.59 3.94
C PRO A 172 15.45 -15.09 3.66
N SER A 173 16.04 -14.43 4.65
CA SER A 173 17.46 -14.04 4.61
C SER A 173 18.37 -15.27 4.71
N LYS A 174 19.56 -15.19 4.10
CA LYS A 174 20.59 -16.24 4.23
C LYS A 174 21.01 -16.49 5.67
N SER A 175 21.07 -15.45 6.49
CA SER A 175 21.44 -15.52 7.90
C SER A 175 20.26 -15.95 8.80
N GLY A 176 19.04 -16.08 8.27
CA GLY A 176 17.86 -16.44 9.05
C GLY A 176 17.62 -15.51 10.24
N TRP A 177 17.48 -16.10 11.42
CA TRP A 177 17.23 -15.41 12.69
C TRP A 177 18.53 -15.08 13.43
N ASN A 178 18.62 -13.89 14.03
CA ASN A 178 19.78 -13.48 14.81
C ASN A 178 19.64 -13.95 16.27
N TYR A 179 20.36 -15.01 16.65
CA TYR A 179 20.37 -15.54 18.02
C TYR A 179 21.28 -14.76 18.98
N ASP A 180 22.24 -13.99 18.46
CA ASP A 180 23.21 -13.21 19.27
C ASP A 180 22.69 -11.79 19.62
N TRP A 181 21.37 -11.59 19.56
CA TRP A 181 20.75 -10.30 19.82
C TRP A 181 20.94 -9.88 21.29
N LYS A 182 21.32 -8.62 21.51
CA LYS A 182 21.50 -8.04 22.84
C LYS A 182 20.54 -6.86 23.08
N PRO A 183 19.91 -6.77 24.27
CA PRO A 183 19.05 -5.65 24.60
C PRO A 183 19.88 -4.37 24.81
N PHE A 184 19.35 -3.25 24.34
CA PHE A 184 19.93 -1.93 24.61
C PHE A 184 19.42 -1.42 25.98
N PRO A 185 20.30 -1.08 26.94
CA PRO A 185 19.86 -0.62 28.26
C PRO A 185 19.26 0.78 28.16
N ARG A 186 17.95 0.90 28.41
CA ARG A 186 17.23 2.19 28.48
C ARG A 186 16.94 2.51 29.95
N PRO A 187 17.16 3.76 30.39
CA PRO A 187 16.75 4.20 31.72
C PRO A 187 15.22 4.25 31.75
N LEU A 188 14.61 3.49 32.67
CA LEU A 188 13.17 3.48 32.93
C LEU A 188 12.73 4.78 33.60
#